data_AF-A0A0J9WXV3-F1
#
_entry.id   AF-A0A0J9WXV3-F1
#
_cell.length_a   1.000
_cell.length_b   1.000
_cell.length_c   1.000
_cell.angle_alpha   90.00
_cell.angle_beta   90.00
_cell.angle_gamma   90.00
#
_symmetry.space_group_name_H-M   'P 1'
#
loop_
_entity.id
_entity.type
_entity.pdbx_description
1 polymer ?
#
loop_
_entity_poly.entity_id
_entity_poly.type
_entity_poly.pdbx_seq_one_letter_code
_entity_poly.pdbx_strand_id
1 'polypeptide(L)'
;MLRHLDWILTQAQWDNVLGPIERVAWPLAALQWVHRDHDATAHASSNRLVLAAHQWAQVVRLAEVNQCLLVLQRRLPDLEVQASVSARVDRLLAKAAQVHGLQDRADRILFVEQAFQFGDQIHGQPVLREALARAGGGEASYIGLCAEMMEPLQQRPGT
;
A
#
# COMPACT_ATOMS: atom_id res chain seq x y z
N MET A 1 1.69 -10.27 8.65
CA MET A 1 3.09 -9.90 8.35
C MET A 1 3.66 -10.78 7.23
N LEU A 2 3.70 -12.11 7.39
CA LEU A 2 4.22 -13.05 6.38
C LEU A 2 3.54 -12.96 5.01
N ARG A 3 2.20 -12.74 4.96
CA ARG A 3 1.44 -12.53 3.71
C ARG A 3 2.02 -11.49 2.74
N HIS A 4 2.79 -10.51 3.23
CA HIS A 4 3.33 -9.47 2.36
C HIS A 4 4.60 -9.91 1.64
N LEU A 5 5.28 -10.95 2.14
CA LEU A 5 6.44 -11.51 1.47
C LEU A 5 6.05 -12.14 0.12
N ASP A 6 4.79 -12.56 -0.07
CA ASP A 6 4.31 -13.15 -1.34
C ASP A 6 4.42 -12.19 -2.53
N TRP A 7 4.31 -10.88 -2.34
CA TRP A 7 4.45 -9.90 -3.42
C TRP A 7 5.79 -9.16 -3.41
N ILE A 8 6.60 -9.33 -2.36
CA ILE A 8 7.93 -8.72 -2.24
C ILE A 8 9.01 -9.66 -2.76
N LEU A 9 8.95 -10.94 -2.39
CA LEU A 9 9.99 -11.92 -2.69
C LEU A 9 9.69 -12.67 -3.99
N THR A 10 10.73 -12.99 -4.74
CA THR A 10 10.65 -13.96 -5.83
C THR A 10 10.49 -15.37 -5.27
N GLN A 11 10.07 -16.32 -6.11
CA GLN A 11 10.01 -17.73 -5.72
C GLN A 11 11.37 -18.22 -5.17
N ALA A 12 12.47 -17.93 -5.87
CA ALA A 12 13.80 -18.31 -5.43
C ALA A 12 14.20 -17.69 -4.08
N GLN A 13 13.74 -16.47 -3.78
CA GLN A 13 13.99 -15.86 -2.46
C GLN A 13 13.12 -16.48 -1.37
N TRP A 14 11.87 -16.86 -1.68
CA TRP A 14 11.02 -17.66 -0.80
C TRP A 14 11.65 -19.00 -0.46
N ASP A 15 12.19 -19.68 -1.47
CA ASP A 15 12.92 -20.93 -1.31
C ASP A 15 14.08 -20.75 -0.31
N ASN A 16 14.87 -19.68 -0.45
CA ASN A 16 15.93 -19.37 0.51
C ASN A 16 15.42 -18.98 1.92
N VAL A 17 14.21 -18.40 2.05
CA VAL A 17 13.59 -18.09 3.35
C VAL A 17 13.10 -19.34 4.06
N LEU A 18 12.50 -20.28 3.32
CA LEU A 18 11.89 -21.49 3.88
C LEU A 18 12.93 -22.58 4.14
N GLY A 19 13.98 -22.66 3.32
CA GLY A 19 15.01 -23.69 3.47
C GLY A 19 14.36 -25.10 3.47
N PRO A 20 14.57 -25.92 4.52
CA PRO A 20 13.97 -27.25 4.60
C PRO A 20 12.49 -27.26 5.02
N ILE A 21 11.84 -26.10 5.22
CA ILE A 21 10.45 -26.02 5.66
C ILE A 21 9.52 -26.27 4.46
N GLU A 22 8.83 -27.42 4.46
CA GLU A 22 7.91 -27.82 3.38
C GLU A 22 6.59 -27.03 3.35
N ARG A 23 6.18 -26.47 4.50
CA ARG A 23 4.93 -25.71 4.60
C ARG A 23 5.03 -24.65 5.68
N VAL A 24 4.65 -23.43 5.31
CA VAL A 24 4.44 -22.33 6.26
C VAL A 24 2.99 -21.88 6.20
N ALA A 25 2.40 -21.58 7.35
CA ALA A 25 1.04 -21.07 7.44
C ALA A 25 1.00 -19.79 8.29
N TRP A 26 0.09 -18.89 7.96
CA TRP A 26 -0.16 -17.68 8.73
C TRP A 26 -1.64 -17.32 8.74
N PRO A 27 -2.10 -16.59 9.78
CA PRO A 27 -3.49 -16.17 9.86
C PRO A 27 -3.80 -15.10 8.80
N LEU A 28 -4.95 -15.25 8.13
CA LEU A 28 -5.52 -14.26 7.22
C LEU A 28 -6.55 -13.38 7.95
N ALA A 29 -7.46 -14.02 8.68
CA ALA A 29 -8.51 -13.41 9.51
C ALA A 29 -8.78 -14.28 10.73
N ALA A 30 -9.71 -13.88 11.61
CA ALA A 30 -10.11 -14.72 12.74
C ALA A 30 -10.55 -16.10 12.23
N LEU A 31 -9.82 -17.14 12.66
CA LEU A 31 -10.02 -18.57 12.29
C LEU A 31 -9.72 -18.95 10.82
N GLN A 32 -9.25 -18.02 9.99
CA GLN A 32 -8.82 -18.32 8.62
C GLN A 32 -7.30 -18.35 8.54
N TRP A 33 -6.76 -19.46 8.05
CA TRP A 33 -5.33 -19.66 7.81
C TRP A 33 -5.09 -19.81 6.32
N VAL A 34 -4.02 -19.21 5.85
CA VAL A 34 -3.46 -19.45 4.53
C VAL A 34 -2.10 -20.11 4.69
N HIS A 35 -1.73 -20.93 3.73
CA HIS A 35 -0.45 -21.62 3.74
C HIS A 35 0.23 -21.49 2.39
N ARG A 36 1.55 -21.63 2.42
CA ARG A 36 2.40 -21.77 1.25
C ARG A 36 3.14 -23.08 1.38
N ASP A 37 2.97 -23.92 0.37
CA ASP A 37 3.73 -25.15 0.21
C ASP A 37 5.06 -24.85 -0.50
N HIS A 38 6.07 -25.62 -0.14
CA HIS A 38 7.42 -25.52 -0.63
C HIS A 38 8.03 -26.91 -0.77
N ASP A 39 8.70 -27.17 -1.89
CA ASP A 39 9.40 -28.42 -2.11
C ASP A 39 10.80 -28.37 -1.48
N ALA A 40 10.91 -28.88 -0.25
CA ALA A 40 12.17 -28.92 0.50
C ALA A 40 13.24 -29.81 -0.17
N THR A 41 12.86 -30.69 -1.11
CA THR A 41 13.80 -31.60 -1.81
C THR A 41 14.49 -30.94 -3.01
N ALA A 42 13.97 -29.82 -3.51
CA ALA A 42 14.58 -29.04 -4.58
C ALA A 42 15.81 -28.22 -4.10
N HIS A 43 16.10 -28.22 -2.80
CA HIS A 43 17.16 -27.42 -2.18
C HIS A 43 18.54 -28.07 -2.29
N ALA A 44 19.21 -27.81 -3.41
CA ALA A 44 20.64 -28.11 -3.58
C ALA A 44 21.57 -26.97 -3.14
N SER A 45 21.06 -25.77 -2.82
CA SER A 45 21.91 -24.59 -2.61
C SER A 45 21.52 -23.78 -1.37
N SER A 46 22.42 -23.77 -0.38
CA SER A 46 22.45 -22.87 0.76
C SER A 46 22.81 -21.44 0.33
N ASN A 47 22.02 -20.85 -0.56
CA ASN A 47 22.24 -19.46 -0.96
C ASN A 47 21.72 -18.52 0.14
N ARG A 48 22.55 -17.55 0.51
CA ARG A 48 22.17 -16.50 1.43
C ARG A 48 21.04 -15.68 0.81
N LEU A 49 19.98 -15.39 1.57
CA LEU A 49 18.93 -14.49 1.13
C LEU A 49 19.53 -13.10 0.84
N VAL A 50 19.45 -12.67 -0.42
CA VAL A 50 19.83 -11.32 -0.86
C VAL A 50 18.60 -10.63 -1.39
N LEU A 51 18.24 -9.50 -0.78
CA LEU A 51 17.16 -8.63 -1.23
C LEU A 51 17.72 -7.49 -2.06
N ALA A 52 17.07 -7.19 -3.18
CA ALA A 52 17.35 -6.00 -3.96
C ALA A 52 16.95 -4.73 -3.19
N ALA A 53 17.54 -3.58 -3.55
CA ALA A 53 17.26 -2.30 -2.88
C ALA A 53 15.76 -1.93 -2.86
N HIS A 54 15.04 -2.22 -3.95
CA HIS A 54 13.59 -1.97 -4.02
C HIS A 54 12.79 -2.85 -3.04
N GLN A 55 13.22 -4.11 -2.84
CA GLN A 55 12.59 -5.03 -1.90
C GLN A 55 12.82 -4.61 -0.44
N TRP A 56 14.03 -4.12 -0.14
CA TRP A 56 14.30 -3.50 1.17
C TRP A 56 13.38 -2.30 1.43
N ALA A 57 13.21 -1.42 0.45
CA ALA A 57 12.31 -0.28 0.59
C ALA A 57 10.85 -0.72 0.83
N GLN A 58 10.39 -1.79 0.18
CA GLN A 58 9.07 -2.39 0.40
C GLN A 58 8.93 -2.97 1.82
N VAL A 59 9.94 -3.71 2.29
CA VAL A 59 9.96 -4.29 3.65
C VAL A 59 9.87 -3.20 4.71
N VAL A 60 10.63 -2.11 4.56
CA VAL A 60 10.60 -0.96 5.50
C VAL A 60 9.22 -0.28 5.51
N ARG A 61 8.51 -0.23 4.38
CA ARG A 61 7.16 0.35 4.28
C ARG A 61 6.03 -0.55 4.76
N LEU A 62 6.29 -1.81 5.15
CA LEU A 62 5.23 -2.74 5.55
C LEU A 62 4.35 -2.25 6.70
N ALA A 63 4.93 -1.53 7.66
CA ALA A 63 4.15 -0.94 8.76
C ALA A 63 3.14 0.09 8.24
N GLU A 64 3.51 0.84 7.21
CA GLU A 64 2.63 1.82 6.57
C GLU A 64 1.56 1.17 5.71
N VAL A 65 1.95 0.17 4.91
CA VAL A 65 1.01 -0.65 4.12
C VAL A 65 -0.05 -1.27 5.03
N ASN A 66 0.35 -1.87 6.16
CA ASN A 66 -0.61 -2.49 7.09
C ASN A 66 -1.61 -1.48 7.67
N GLN A 67 -1.16 -0.29 8.06
CA GLN A 67 -2.08 0.72 8.57
C GLN A 67 -3.01 1.27 7.49
N CYS A 68 -2.51 1.48 6.27
CA CYS A 68 -3.34 1.90 5.16
C CYS A 68 -4.41 0.84 4.85
N LEU A 69 -4.06 -0.45 4.85
CA LEU A 69 -5.02 -1.55 4.67
C LEU A 69 -6.11 -1.55 5.76
N LEU A 70 -5.76 -1.29 7.03
CA LEU A 70 -6.75 -1.18 8.12
C LEU A 70 -7.69 0.02 7.94
N VAL A 71 -7.23 1.12 7.36
CA VAL A 71 -8.08 2.27 7.02
C VAL A 71 -8.99 1.92 5.85
N LEU A 72 -8.44 1.35 4.79
CA LEU A 72 -9.19 0.94 3.61
C LEU A 72 -10.28 -0.08 3.94
N GLN A 73 -10.00 -1.10 4.75
CA GLN A 73 -11.01 -2.09 5.15
C GLN A 73 -12.17 -1.49 5.96
N ARG A 74 -11.92 -0.40 6.71
CA ARG A 74 -13.00 0.32 7.42
C ARG A 74 -13.87 1.16 6.49
N ARG A 75 -13.30 1.66 5.40
CA ARG A 75 -13.98 2.53 4.41
C ARG A 75 -14.63 1.76 3.27
N LEU A 76 -14.03 0.63 2.90
CA LEU A 76 -14.43 -0.27 1.83
C LEU A 76 -14.52 -1.68 2.43
N PRO A 77 -15.63 -2.02 3.13
CA PRO A 77 -15.77 -3.31 3.82
C PRO A 77 -15.63 -4.52 2.91
N ASP A 78 -16.02 -4.37 1.63
CA ASP A 78 -15.96 -5.42 0.61
C ASP A 78 -14.56 -5.57 -0.01
N LEU A 79 -13.56 -4.79 0.42
CA LEU A 79 -12.20 -4.90 -0.08
C LEU A 79 -11.50 -6.15 0.47
N GLU A 80 -11.32 -7.15 -0.38
CA GLU A 80 -10.51 -8.32 -0.07
C GLU A 80 -9.01 -7.98 -0.08
N VAL A 81 -8.35 -8.18 1.07
CA VAL A 81 -6.91 -7.92 1.21
C VAL A 81 -6.11 -9.12 0.74
N GLN A 82 -5.73 -9.06 -0.54
CA GLN A 82 -4.81 -9.99 -1.19
C GLN A 82 -3.47 -9.35 -1.53
N ALA A 83 -2.53 -10.15 -2.03
CA ALA A 83 -1.17 -9.72 -2.37
C ALA A 83 -1.16 -8.58 -3.41
N SER A 84 -2.03 -8.64 -4.42
CA SER A 84 -2.17 -7.59 -5.45
C SER A 84 -2.65 -6.25 -4.88
N VAL A 85 -3.59 -6.28 -3.94
CA VAL A 85 -4.08 -5.09 -3.22
C VAL A 85 -2.98 -4.50 -2.35
N SER A 86 -2.26 -5.34 -1.61
CA SER A 86 -1.11 -4.90 -0.78
C SER A 86 -0.02 -4.25 -1.62
N ALA A 87 0.32 -4.85 -2.76
CA ALA A 87 1.30 -4.29 -3.70
C ALA A 87 0.82 -2.98 -4.32
N ARG A 88 -0.49 -2.84 -4.61
CA ARG A 88 -1.07 -1.59 -5.09
C ARG A 88 -0.98 -0.49 -4.04
N VAL A 89 -1.28 -0.80 -2.78
CA VAL A 89 -1.12 0.13 -1.64
C VAL A 89 0.34 0.59 -1.53
N ASP A 90 1.31 -0.32 -1.54
CA ASP A 90 2.73 0.05 -1.49
C ASP A 90 3.14 0.99 -2.62
N ARG A 91 2.72 0.69 -3.86
CA ARG A 91 3.01 1.54 -5.02
C ARG A 91 2.40 2.95 -4.88
N LEU A 92 1.17 3.04 -4.38
CA LEU A 92 0.50 4.34 -4.19
C LEU A 92 1.13 5.14 -3.04
N LEU A 93 1.52 4.49 -1.93
CA LEU A 93 2.26 5.13 -0.85
C LEU A 93 3.63 5.65 -1.33
N ALA A 94 4.36 4.82 -2.10
CA ALA A 94 5.63 5.23 -2.70
C ALA A 94 5.44 6.41 -3.66
N LYS A 95 4.40 6.38 -4.51
CA LYS A 95 4.05 7.49 -5.41
C LYS A 95 3.74 8.77 -4.64
N ALA A 96 2.92 8.69 -3.60
CA ALA A 96 2.56 9.82 -2.76
C ALA A 96 3.81 10.49 -2.15
N ALA A 97 4.74 9.70 -1.61
CA ALA A 97 5.98 10.22 -1.04
C ALA A 97 6.97 10.74 -2.09
N GLN A 98 7.26 9.94 -3.13
CA GLN A 98 8.37 10.19 -4.05
C GLN A 98 8.01 11.13 -5.19
N VAL A 99 6.77 11.09 -5.68
CA VAL A 99 6.32 11.90 -6.82
C VAL A 99 5.64 13.18 -6.35
N HIS A 100 4.83 13.09 -5.30
CA HIS A 100 4.06 14.23 -4.79
C HIS A 100 4.66 14.87 -3.53
N GLY A 101 5.77 14.32 -3.01
CA GLY A 101 6.48 14.92 -1.87
C GLY A 101 5.74 14.82 -0.54
N LEU A 102 4.67 14.03 -0.43
CA LEU A 102 3.85 13.95 0.78
C LEU A 102 4.62 13.29 1.93
N GLN A 103 5.08 14.11 2.89
CA GLN A 103 5.84 13.67 4.06
C GLN A 103 4.94 13.22 5.22
N ASP A 104 3.76 13.79 5.34
CA ASP A 104 2.81 13.39 6.37
C ASP A 104 2.16 12.04 6.02
N ARG A 105 2.03 11.20 7.05
CA ARG A 105 1.49 9.84 6.88
C ARG A 105 -0.01 9.86 6.57
N ALA A 106 -0.78 10.70 7.25
CA ALA A 106 -2.21 10.78 7.04
C ALA A 106 -2.51 11.27 5.62
N ASP A 107 -1.74 12.23 5.11
CA ASP A 107 -1.83 12.70 3.72
C ASP A 107 -1.60 11.58 2.70
N ARG A 108 -0.57 10.75 2.91
CA ARG A 108 -0.32 9.58 2.05
C ARG A 108 -1.44 8.55 2.12
N ILE A 109 -2.01 8.34 3.31
CA ILE A 109 -3.16 7.43 3.47
C ILE A 109 -4.38 7.96 2.71
N LEU A 110 -4.71 9.26 2.82
CA LEU A 110 -5.81 9.87 2.07
C LEU A 110 -5.62 9.73 0.57
N PHE A 111 -4.39 9.98 0.07
CA PHE A 111 -4.05 9.76 -1.33
C PHE A 111 -4.36 8.32 -1.78
N VAL A 112 -3.96 7.32 -0.99
CA VAL A 112 -4.27 5.92 -1.32
C VAL A 112 -5.78 5.67 -1.28
N GLU A 113 -6.48 6.16 -0.26
CA GLU A 113 -7.94 6.02 -0.13
C GLU A 113 -8.68 6.54 -1.36
N GLN A 114 -8.35 7.75 -1.81
CA GLN A 114 -8.97 8.36 -2.99
C GLN A 114 -8.73 7.52 -4.26
N ALA A 115 -7.51 6.99 -4.46
CA ALA A 115 -7.22 6.11 -5.61
C ALA A 115 -8.01 4.79 -5.57
N PHE A 116 -8.27 4.26 -4.37
CA PHE A 116 -9.12 3.07 -4.23
C PHE A 116 -10.60 3.37 -4.46
N GLN A 117 -11.08 4.52 -4.01
CA GLN A 117 -12.49 4.91 -4.12
C GLN A 117 -12.88 5.41 -5.51
N PHE A 118 -12.01 6.18 -6.17
CA PHE A 118 -12.31 6.87 -7.43
C PHE A 118 -11.44 6.43 -8.61
N GLY A 119 -10.53 5.48 -8.39
CA GLY A 119 -9.59 4.96 -9.39
C GLY A 119 -8.26 5.73 -9.42
N ASP A 120 -7.21 5.09 -9.95
CA ASP A 120 -5.83 5.59 -9.88
C ASP A 120 -5.59 6.94 -10.58
N GLN A 121 -6.50 7.32 -11.49
CA GLN A 121 -6.41 8.56 -12.27
C GLN A 121 -7.01 9.78 -11.54
N ILE A 122 -7.63 9.60 -10.38
CA ILE A 122 -8.24 10.69 -9.60
C ILE A 122 -7.27 11.84 -9.36
N HIS A 123 -6.02 11.54 -9.02
CA HIS A 123 -4.97 12.53 -8.77
C HIS A 123 -4.48 13.28 -10.02
N GLY A 124 -4.98 12.94 -11.21
CA GLY A 124 -4.76 13.71 -12.44
C GLY A 124 -5.73 14.89 -12.58
N GLN A 125 -6.79 14.95 -11.77
CA GLN A 125 -7.73 16.07 -11.81
C GLN A 125 -7.02 17.39 -11.45
N PRO A 126 -7.30 18.51 -12.16
CA PRO A 126 -6.59 19.77 -11.95
C PRO A 126 -6.59 20.23 -10.49
N VAL A 127 -7.75 20.16 -9.83
CA VAL A 127 -7.91 20.62 -8.45
C VAL A 127 -7.08 19.79 -7.46
N LEU A 128 -7.01 18.47 -7.64
CA LEU A 128 -6.20 17.60 -6.80
C LEU A 128 -4.71 17.73 -7.12
N ARG A 129 -4.34 17.96 -8.39
CA ARG A 129 -2.94 18.22 -8.76
C ARG A 129 -2.41 19.48 -8.09
N GLU A 130 -3.22 20.55 -8.06
CA GLU A 130 -2.86 21.78 -7.37
C GLU A 130 -2.70 21.56 -5.87
N ALA A 131 -3.66 20.87 -5.23
CA ALA A 131 -3.55 20.53 -3.81
C ALA A 131 -2.32 19.66 -3.50
N LEU A 132 -2.00 18.68 -4.36
CA LEU A 132 -0.80 17.84 -4.22
C LEU A 132 0.48 18.64 -4.37
N ALA A 133 0.53 19.62 -5.29
CA ALA A 133 1.69 20.48 -5.47
C ALA A 133 1.92 21.38 -4.25
N ARG A 134 0.85 21.99 -3.71
CA ARG A 134 0.89 22.83 -2.50
C ARG A 134 1.32 22.02 -1.27
N ALA A 135 0.74 20.82 -1.10
CA ALA A 135 1.11 19.92 -0.01
C ALA A 135 2.55 19.41 -0.12
N GLY A 136 2.99 19.02 -1.32
CA GLY A 136 4.38 18.62 -1.58
C GLY A 136 5.39 19.75 -1.39
N GLY A 137 4.97 21.00 -1.60
CA GLY A 137 5.75 22.21 -1.29
C GLY A 137 5.79 22.58 0.19
N GLY A 138 5.04 21.88 1.05
CA GLY A 138 4.98 22.14 2.49
C GLY A 138 4.09 23.33 2.89
N GLU A 139 3.24 23.82 1.99
CA GLU A 139 2.35 24.96 2.26
C GLU A 139 1.25 24.61 3.26
N ALA A 140 0.66 23.42 3.11
CA ALA A 140 -0.42 22.89 3.95
C ALA A 140 -0.44 21.35 3.87
N SER A 141 -1.21 20.69 4.73
CA SER A 141 -1.43 19.25 4.58
C SER A 141 -2.37 18.95 3.41
N TYR A 142 -2.15 17.83 2.72
CA TYR A 142 -3.01 17.40 1.64
C TYR A 142 -4.46 17.16 2.11
N ILE A 143 -4.63 16.58 3.30
CA ILE A 143 -5.95 16.44 3.93
C ILE A 143 -6.62 17.79 4.15
N GLY A 144 -5.89 18.78 4.66
CA GLY A 144 -6.42 20.13 4.90
C GLY A 144 -6.93 20.77 3.62
N LEU A 145 -6.10 20.74 2.58
CA LEU A 145 -6.46 21.23 1.24
C LEU A 145 -7.68 20.51 0.67
N CYS A 146 -7.76 19.18 0.85
CA CYS A 146 -8.94 18.40 0.42
C CYS A 146 -10.20 18.72 1.20
N ALA A 147 -10.09 19.07 2.48
CA ALA A 147 -11.23 19.47 3.31
C ALA A 147 -11.76 20.86 2.91
N GLU A 148 -10.87 21.81 2.59
CA GLU A 148 -11.24 23.14 2.09
C GLU A 148 -11.93 23.06 0.73
N MET A 149 -11.50 22.14 -0.14
CA MET A 149 -12.21 21.84 -1.40
C MET A 149 -13.64 21.32 -1.19
N MET A 150 -13.96 20.83 0.02
CA MET A 150 -15.29 20.36 0.44
C MET A 150 -16.04 21.37 1.33
N GLU A 151 -15.61 22.64 1.41
CA GLU A 151 -16.56 23.70 1.77
C GLU A 151 -17.69 23.72 0.74
N PRO A 152 -18.95 23.79 1.19
CA PRO A 152 -20.06 23.24 0.43
C PRO A 152 -20.14 23.93 -0.92
N LEU A 153 -20.37 23.13 -1.97
CA LEU A 153 -21.04 23.56 -3.19
C LEU A 153 -22.35 24.25 -2.76
N GLN A 154 -22.27 25.52 -2.37
CA GLN A 154 -23.42 26.34 -2.09
C GLN A 154 -24.17 26.41 -3.40
N GLN A 155 -25.38 25.85 -3.39
CA GLN A 155 -26.35 26.03 -4.45
C GLN A 155 -26.37 27.53 -4.77
N ARG A 156 -26.02 27.88 -6.01
CA ARG A 156 -26.38 29.20 -6.54
C ARG A 156 -27.89 29.37 -6.30
N PRO A 157 -28.34 30.38 -5.55
CA PRO A 157 -29.73 30.74 -5.55
C PRO A 157 -30.05 31.17 -6.98
N GLY A 158 -31.09 30.57 -7.56
CA GLY A 158 -31.60 31.00 -8.85
C GLY A 158 -32.08 32.45 -8.75
N THR A 159 -31.57 33.29 -9.66
CA THR A 159 -32.24 34.48 -10.20
C THR A 159 -31.83 34.61 -11.65
#